data_AF-A0A109IGC4-F1
#
_entry.id   AF-A0A109IGC4-F1
#
_cell.length_a   1.000
_cell.length_b   1.000
_cell.length_c   1.000
_cell.angle_alpha   90.00
_cell.angle_beta   90.00
_cell.angle_gamma   90.00
#
_symmetry.space_group_name_H-M   'P 1'
#
loop_
_entity.id
_entity.type
_entity.pdbx_description
1 polymer ?
#
loop_
_entity_poly.entity_id
_entity_poly.type
_entity_poly.pdbx_seq_one_letter_code
_entity_poly.pdbx_strand_id
1 'polypeptide(L)'
;MQTVGPYALHRKLSFCELGEVWAARDTAERLFTVAVLAPAAAEGGWREAFAAAANTLARSDGLPITGANHTGPVPWVACAADQGAGAAHVFLALGQRLTPAGQPPPVGAGQQPVGAPGVTAPVRPTDGAGPAADPPTGRPGGDTSPPPTVGPGVAAATPAAGPATAGTAAPATATPAGTPPTPPQPVPQPPAPPRGMPLAQRSGPHQAAPYPHPPAGARPTPAGPPAGYPPAGPRARGRTGVWSALVALVVLVAAVVGAAGGFGVARWSEGGRGGVAGTAAPTPSADLGLPETPPRQPGVEPPVGGGWPTAAPTFAGTDPTREISGLAGVDFSFRVPTGWSCTEAGRTSGSAHYRCGVPAADGSIIGGDLVVRQCPRLCTDERRTALRRQEEAWGLQWVRSGEFTTWAETSRVDGAPRYGLVYLSYWRSVPEDAIDRQLVLRMTAPLDRADEVRKVAASVREATFTI
;
A
#
# COMPACT_ATOMS: atom_id res chain seq x y z
N MET A 1 23.93 7.53 -37.74
CA MET A 1 22.90 7.10 -36.76
C MET A 1 23.56 6.19 -35.74
N GLN A 2 23.01 6.08 -34.53
CA GLN A 2 23.49 5.14 -33.51
C GLN A 2 22.79 3.79 -33.71
N THR A 3 23.53 2.69 -33.60
CA THR A 3 23.00 1.32 -33.77
C THR A 3 23.28 0.47 -32.52
N VAL A 4 22.31 -0.36 -32.13
CA VAL A 4 22.46 -1.35 -31.05
C VAL A 4 21.95 -2.70 -31.54
N GLY A 5 22.86 -3.67 -31.67
CA GLY A 5 22.56 -4.91 -32.39
C GLY A 5 22.09 -4.61 -33.83
N PRO A 6 20.99 -5.23 -34.32
CA PRO A 6 20.44 -4.97 -35.64
C PRO A 6 19.58 -3.70 -35.73
N TYR A 7 19.43 -2.92 -34.64
CA TYR A 7 18.48 -1.82 -34.55
C TYR A 7 19.14 -0.45 -34.70
N ALA A 8 18.66 0.35 -35.67
CA ALA A 8 19.05 1.73 -35.89
C ALA A 8 18.18 2.69 -35.07
N LEU A 9 18.78 3.35 -34.07
CA LEU A 9 18.12 4.30 -33.17
C LEU A 9 17.93 5.65 -33.88
N HIS A 10 16.70 6.17 -33.89
CA HIS A 10 16.36 7.39 -34.64
C HIS A 10 15.62 8.47 -33.82
N ARG A 11 14.91 8.13 -32.73
CA ARG A 11 14.29 9.13 -31.84
C ARG A 11 14.32 8.67 -30.39
N LYS A 12 14.87 9.46 -29.48
CA LYS A 12 14.74 9.19 -28.03
C LYS A 12 13.27 9.37 -27.62
N LEU A 13 12.77 8.50 -26.75
CA LEU A 13 11.38 8.50 -26.26
C LEU A 13 11.32 8.89 -24.78
N SER A 14 12.23 8.36 -23.96
CA SER A 14 12.37 8.70 -22.55
C SER A 14 13.75 8.31 -22.01
N PHE A 15 14.07 8.75 -20.79
CA PHE A 15 15.32 8.45 -20.11
C PHE A 15 15.15 8.44 -18.58
N CYS A 16 16.06 7.77 -17.89
CA CYS A 16 16.23 7.77 -16.43
C CYS A 16 17.73 7.69 -16.09
N GLU A 17 18.07 7.65 -14.80
CA GLU A 17 19.47 7.58 -14.33
C GLU A 17 20.20 6.32 -14.81
N LEU A 18 19.49 5.22 -15.06
CA LEU A 18 20.07 3.95 -15.51
C LEU A 18 20.23 3.85 -17.04
N GLY A 19 19.54 4.65 -17.84
CA GLY A 19 19.54 4.47 -19.29
C GLY A 19 18.38 5.14 -20.03
N GLU A 20 18.20 4.73 -21.28
CA GLU A 20 17.39 5.44 -22.27
C GLU A 20 16.47 4.52 -23.06
N VAL A 21 15.31 5.03 -23.46
CA VAL A 21 14.37 4.34 -24.35
C VAL A 21 14.30 5.09 -25.68
N TRP A 22 14.43 4.35 -26.77
CA TRP A 22 14.51 4.87 -28.13
C TRP A 22 13.47 4.21 -29.04
N ALA A 23 12.97 4.96 -30.02
CA ALA A 23 12.38 4.40 -31.23
C ALA A 23 13.51 4.01 -32.20
N ALA A 24 13.38 2.81 -32.76
CA ALA A 24 14.37 2.21 -33.65
C ALA A 24 13.72 1.55 -34.87
N ARG A 25 14.54 1.22 -35.87
CA ARG A 25 14.17 0.35 -37.00
C ARG A 25 15.14 -0.80 -37.14
N ASP A 26 14.69 -1.93 -37.65
CA ASP A 26 15.59 -3.00 -38.13
C ASP A 26 15.93 -2.83 -39.62
N THR A 27 16.69 -3.77 -40.17
CA THR A 27 17.07 -3.81 -41.59
C THR A 27 15.90 -4.07 -42.56
N ALA A 28 14.70 -4.32 -42.05
CA ALA A 28 13.46 -4.45 -42.81
C ALA A 28 12.52 -3.24 -42.60
N GLU A 29 13.05 -2.11 -42.08
CA GLU A 29 12.32 -0.87 -41.78
C GLU A 29 11.16 -1.03 -40.78
N ARG A 30 11.06 -2.15 -40.07
CA ARG A 30 10.01 -2.40 -39.07
C ARG A 30 10.28 -1.57 -37.81
N LEU A 31 9.23 -1.07 -37.17
CA LEU A 31 9.33 -0.17 -36.01
C LEU A 31 9.48 -0.96 -34.69
N PHE A 32 10.47 -0.56 -33.89
CA PHE A 32 10.72 -1.12 -32.56
C PHE A 32 10.88 0.00 -31.52
N THR A 33 10.65 -0.37 -30.26
CA THR A 33 11.15 0.37 -29.10
C THR A 33 12.34 -0.38 -28.52
N VAL A 34 13.38 0.34 -28.11
CA VAL A 34 14.63 -0.25 -27.58
C VAL A 34 15.02 0.46 -26.29
N ALA A 35 15.12 -0.30 -25.20
CA ALA A 35 15.70 0.15 -23.95
C ALA A 35 17.20 -0.14 -23.97
N VAL A 36 18.02 0.84 -23.57
CA VAL A 36 19.48 0.80 -23.62
C VAL A 36 20.02 1.22 -22.25
N LEU A 37 20.68 0.30 -21.56
CA LEU A 37 21.29 0.54 -20.24
C LEU A 37 22.58 1.35 -20.42
N ALA A 38 22.77 2.38 -19.60
CA ALA A 38 23.98 3.20 -19.63
C ALA A 38 25.21 2.37 -19.18
N PRO A 39 26.39 2.51 -19.81
CA PRO A 39 27.58 1.72 -19.45
C PRO A 39 27.95 1.79 -17.96
N ALA A 40 27.93 2.99 -17.38
CA ALA A 40 28.21 3.19 -15.95
C ALA A 40 27.20 2.47 -15.03
N ALA A 41 25.93 2.37 -15.41
CA ALA A 41 24.94 1.57 -14.68
C ALA A 41 25.19 0.06 -14.86
N ALA A 42 25.58 -0.36 -16.07
CA ALA A 42 25.93 -1.74 -16.39
C ALA A 42 27.22 -2.24 -15.71
N GLU A 43 28.10 -1.33 -15.30
CA GLU A 43 29.26 -1.59 -14.44
C GLU A 43 28.88 -1.54 -12.95
N GLY A 44 27.96 -0.64 -12.57
CA GLY A 44 27.39 -0.53 -11.22
C GLY A 44 26.38 -1.62 -10.82
N GLY A 45 26.45 -2.83 -11.40
CA GLY A 45 25.63 -3.99 -11.03
C GLY A 45 24.17 -3.98 -11.53
N TRP A 46 23.74 -2.99 -12.33
CA TRP A 46 22.37 -2.99 -12.89
C TRP A 46 22.19 -3.92 -14.09
N ARG A 47 23.27 -4.51 -14.62
CA ARG A 47 23.26 -5.44 -15.75
C ARG A 47 22.40 -6.67 -15.48
N GLU A 48 22.63 -7.31 -14.33
CA GLU A 48 21.94 -8.52 -13.89
C GLU A 48 20.46 -8.22 -13.60
N ALA A 49 20.18 -7.08 -12.96
CA ALA A 49 18.82 -6.61 -12.70
C ALA A 49 18.05 -6.31 -14.00
N PHE A 50 18.68 -5.61 -14.95
CA PHE A 50 18.09 -5.29 -16.27
C PHE A 50 17.82 -6.57 -17.09
N ALA A 51 18.70 -7.57 -17.01
CA ALA A 51 18.47 -8.89 -17.60
C ALA A 51 17.31 -9.64 -16.92
N ALA A 52 17.25 -9.64 -15.57
CA ALA A 52 16.18 -10.29 -14.82
C ALA A 52 14.81 -9.65 -15.10
N ALA A 53 14.73 -8.32 -15.13
CA ALA A 53 13.51 -7.58 -15.46
C ALA A 53 13.00 -7.93 -16.88
N ALA A 54 13.89 -7.95 -17.87
CA ALA A 54 13.57 -8.37 -19.24
C ALA A 54 13.08 -9.83 -19.31
N ASN A 55 13.81 -10.75 -18.67
CA ASN A 55 13.46 -12.18 -18.64
C ASN A 55 12.16 -12.49 -17.89
N THR A 56 11.73 -11.64 -16.96
CA THR A 56 10.40 -11.77 -16.31
C THR A 56 9.30 -11.21 -17.21
N LEU A 57 9.49 -10.03 -17.80
CA LEU A 57 8.52 -9.43 -18.74
C LEU A 57 8.28 -10.29 -19.99
N ALA A 58 9.29 -11.02 -20.47
CA ALA A 58 9.16 -11.99 -21.56
C ALA A 58 8.43 -13.29 -21.18
N ARG A 59 8.33 -13.62 -19.88
CA ARG A 59 7.67 -14.84 -19.39
C ARG A 59 6.22 -14.63 -18.98
N SER A 60 5.85 -13.41 -18.59
CA SER A 60 4.51 -13.08 -18.09
C SER A 60 3.52 -12.67 -19.19
N ASP A 61 3.78 -13.03 -20.45
CA ASP A 61 3.12 -12.55 -21.69
C ASP A 61 2.97 -11.01 -21.82
N GLY A 62 3.63 -10.24 -20.94
CA GLY A 62 3.38 -8.81 -20.76
C GLY A 62 4.21 -7.91 -21.68
N LEU A 63 5.21 -8.46 -22.38
CA LEU A 63 6.03 -7.72 -23.33
C LEU A 63 6.68 -8.63 -24.38
N PRO A 64 6.34 -8.53 -25.67
CA PRO A 64 6.98 -9.29 -26.73
C PRO A 64 8.39 -8.73 -27.02
N ILE A 65 9.38 -9.27 -26.30
CA ILE A 65 10.79 -8.97 -26.53
C ILE A 65 11.24 -9.66 -27.82
N THR A 66 11.57 -8.85 -28.83
CA THR A 66 11.98 -9.30 -30.18
C THR A 66 13.49 -9.50 -30.31
N GLY A 67 14.25 -9.13 -29.27
CA GLY A 67 15.67 -9.42 -29.12
C GLY A 67 16.26 -8.68 -27.93
N ALA A 68 17.36 -9.19 -27.38
CA ALA A 68 18.09 -8.54 -26.30
C ALA A 68 19.58 -8.90 -26.36
N ASN A 69 20.41 -8.08 -25.72
CA ASN A 69 21.79 -8.43 -25.39
C ASN A 69 22.11 -7.87 -24.00
N HIS A 70 22.40 -8.74 -23.03
CA HIS A 70 22.72 -8.37 -21.66
C HIS A 70 24.22 -8.42 -21.34
N THR A 71 25.02 -9.09 -22.16
CA THR A 71 26.45 -9.35 -21.93
C THR A 71 27.38 -8.38 -22.68
N GLY A 72 26.88 -7.70 -23.72
CA GLY A 72 27.63 -6.68 -24.45
C GLY A 72 28.00 -5.45 -23.59
N PRO A 73 28.94 -4.60 -24.08
CA PRO A 73 29.38 -3.41 -23.35
C PRO A 73 28.26 -2.39 -23.12
N VAL A 74 27.25 -2.38 -24.00
CA VAL A 74 26.02 -1.59 -23.85
C VAL A 74 24.83 -2.57 -23.86
N PRO A 75 24.27 -2.93 -22.69
CA PRO A 75 23.11 -3.82 -22.64
C PRO A 75 21.85 -3.19 -23.24
N TRP A 76 21.05 -3.96 -23.97
CA TRP A 76 19.82 -3.48 -24.60
C TRP A 76 18.73 -4.56 -24.71
N VAL A 77 17.48 -4.11 -24.81
CA VAL A 77 16.27 -4.92 -25.02
C VAL A 77 15.40 -4.24 -26.06
N ALA A 78 14.97 -4.97 -27.09
CA ALA A 78 14.10 -4.50 -28.15
C ALA A 78 12.72 -5.17 -28.08
N CYS A 79 11.67 -4.39 -28.30
CA CYS A 79 10.27 -4.82 -28.32
C CYS A 79 9.57 -4.22 -29.54
N ALA A 80 8.54 -4.88 -30.06
CA ALA A 80 7.72 -4.33 -31.15
C ALA A 80 7.06 -2.99 -30.72
N ALA A 81 6.91 -2.05 -31.66
CA ALA A 81 6.43 -0.69 -31.36
C ALA A 81 4.89 -0.53 -31.36
N ASP A 82 4.15 -1.59 -31.64
CA ASP A 82 2.69 -1.66 -31.62
C ASP A 82 2.11 -1.76 -30.20
N GLN A 83 2.88 -2.26 -29.23
CA GLN A 83 2.39 -2.53 -27.86
C GLN A 83 2.75 -1.44 -26.84
N GLY A 84 2.03 -0.32 -26.91
CA GLY A 84 1.96 0.69 -25.86
C GLY A 84 3.32 1.32 -25.52
N ALA A 85 3.76 1.22 -24.26
CA ALA A 85 5.05 1.77 -23.83
C ALA A 85 6.27 0.91 -24.22
N GLY A 86 6.06 -0.30 -24.77
CA GLY A 86 7.12 -1.15 -25.31
C GLY A 86 8.28 -1.40 -24.33
N ALA A 87 9.51 -1.28 -24.81
CA ALA A 87 10.73 -1.55 -24.03
C ALA A 87 10.90 -0.66 -22.78
N ALA A 88 10.16 0.45 -22.65
CA ALA A 88 10.15 1.27 -21.43
C ALA A 88 9.77 0.47 -20.18
N HIS A 89 8.96 -0.59 -20.32
CA HIS A 89 8.57 -1.45 -19.21
C HIS A 89 9.76 -2.10 -18.48
N VAL A 90 10.91 -2.32 -19.14
CA VAL A 90 12.10 -2.88 -18.48
C VAL A 90 12.62 -1.94 -17.38
N PHE A 91 12.69 -0.64 -17.66
CA PHE A 91 13.08 0.36 -16.65
C PHE A 91 12.00 0.59 -15.60
N LEU A 92 10.72 0.55 -15.98
CA LEU A 92 9.60 0.66 -15.02
C LEU A 92 9.56 -0.53 -14.05
N ALA A 93 9.92 -1.74 -14.50
CA ALA A 93 10.07 -2.93 -13.66
C ALA A 93 11.26 -2.82 -12.69
N LEU A 94 12.29 -2.04 -13.04
CA LEU A 94 13.39 -1.64 -12.15
C LEU A 94 13.05 -0.44 -11.24
N GLY A 95 11.76 -0.09 -11.12
CA GLY A 95 11.28 1.03 -10.30
C GLY A 95 11.66 2.42 -10.79
N GLN A 96 12.22 2.54 -12.00
CA GLN A 96 12.78 3.80 -12.51
C GLN A 96 11.69 4.76 -12.99
N ARG A 97 11.82 6.04 -12.62
CA ARG A 97 10.99 7.11 -13.19
C ARG A 97 11.57 7.54 -14.54
N LEU A 98 10.83 7.28 -15.61
CA LEU A 98 11.21 7.69 -16.97
C LEU A 98 10.68 9.10 -17.27
N THR A 99 11.58 10.01 -17.63
CA THR A 99 11.26 11.37 -18.11
C THR A 99 11.05 11.33 -19.62
N PRO A 100 9.93 11.84 -20.17
CA PRO A 100 9.71 11.90 -21.62
C PRO A 100 10.73 12.78 -22.34
N ALA A 101 11.29 12.28 -23.44
CA ALA A 101 12.24 13.03 -24.25
C ALA A 101 11.53 14.18 -25.00
N GLY A 102 12.04 15.40 -24.86
CA GLY A 102 11.46 16.61 -25.46
C GLY A 102 10.48 17.36 -24.55
N GLN A 103 10.15 16.84 -23.37
CA GLN A 103 9.51 17.65 -22.33
C GLN A 103 10.58 18.59 -21.71
N PRO A 104 10.36 19.92 -21.65
CA PRO A 104 11.30 20.82 -21.01
C PRO A 104 11.41 20.48 -19.51
N PRO A 105 12.60 20.63 -18.89
CA PRO A 105 12.76 20.38 -17.46
C PRO A 105 11.81 21.29 -16.66
N PRO A 106 11.19 20.78 -15.57
CA PRO A 106 10.19 21.54 -14.84
C PRO A 106 10.79 22.82 -14.24
N VAL A 107 10.33 23.97 -14.75
CA VAL A 107 10.79 25.30 -14.36
C VAL A 107 10.27 25.63 -12.96
N GLY A 108 10.99 25.13 -11.94
CA GLY A 108 10.60 25.27 -10.53
C GLY A 108 11.56 24.60 -9.54
N ALA A 109 12.33 23.59 -9.95
CA ALA A 109 13.37 22.96 -9.12
C ALA A 109 14.65 23.81 -9.06
N GLY A 110 14.54 25.04 -8.56
CA GLY A 110 15.69 25.93 -8.40
C GLY A 110 16.64 25.42 -7.32
N GLN A 111 17.81 24.92 -7.73
CA GLN A 111 18.94 24.76 -6.81
C GLN A 111 19.31 26.14 -6.27
N GLN A 112 19.09 26.38 -4.97
CA GLN A 112 19.60 27.59 -4.33
C GLN A 112 21.13 27.59 -4.47
N PRO A 113 21.75 28.67 -5.00
CA PRO A 113 23.20 28.78 -5.00
C PRO A 113 23.72 28.75 -3.57
N VAL A 114 24.48 27.72 -3.22
CA VAL A 114 25.19 27.66 -1.95
C VAL A 114 26.22 28.78 -1.96
N GLY A 115 26.00 29.80 -1.14
CA GLY A 115 26.82 31.01 -1.12
C GLY A 115 28.29 30.70 -0.82
N ALA A 116 29.20 31.23 -1.64
CA ALA A 116 30.62 31.17 -1.36
C ALA A 116 30.96 31.94 -0.07
N PRO A 117 31.95 31.50 0.72
CA PRO A 117 32.35 32.20 1.94
C PRO A 117 32.88 33.61 1.60
N GLY A 118 32.26 34.62 2.19
CA GLY A 118 32.60 36.03 1.92
C GLY A 118 33.98 36.42 2.46
N VAL A 119 34.80 37.03 1.62
CA VAL A 119 36.09 37.62 2.00
C VAL A 119 35.85 38.96 2.69
N THR A 120 36.43 39.14 3.88
CA THR A 120 36.34 40.37 4.67
C THR A 120 37.13 41.53 4.02
N ALA A 121 36.50 42.70 3.90
CA ALA A 121 37.17 43.95 3.52
C ALA A 121 37.14 44.94 4.70
N PRO A 122 38.21 45.74 4.93
CA PRO A 122 38.32 46.60 6.10
C PRO A 122 37.57 47.93 5.96
N VAL A 123 36.90 48.35 7.04
CA VAL A 123 36.26 49.67 7.16
C VAL A 123 37.26 50.68 7.73
N ARG A 124 37.30 51.90 7.18
CA ARG A 124 38.06 53.04 7.73
C ARG A 124 37.22 53.82 8.75
N PRO A 125 37.85 54.41 9.79
CA PRO A 125 37.16 55.25 10.77
C PRO A 125 36.88 56.67 10.22
N THR A 126 35.97 57.38 10.87
CA THR A 126 35.81 58.83 10.77
C THR A 126 35.28 59.35 12.12
N ASP A 127 35.96 60.33 12.71
CA ASP A 127 35.64 60.90 14.03
C ASP A 127 34.48 61.91 13.99
N GLY A 128 33.82 62.15 15.13
CA GLY A 128 32.83 63.25 15.22
C GLY A 128 31.94 63.30 16.47
N ALA A 129 32.46 63.88 17.56
CA ALA A 129 31.78 64.58 18.68
C ALA A 129 30.43 64.08 19.29
N GLY A 130 30.38 64.03 20.63
CA GLY A 130 29.13 64.00 21.44
C GLY A 130 28.64 65.43 21.81
N PRO A 131 28.04 65.70 23.00
CA PRO A 131 27.85 64.79 24.15
C PRO A 131 26.52 64.94 24.98
N ALA A 132 26.46 64.19 26.09
CA ALA A 132 25.89 64.55 27.41
C ALA A 132 24.41 64.27 27.82
N ALA A 133 24.24 64.21 29.16
CA ALA A 133 23.04 64.29 30.01
C ALA A 133 22.23 63.01 30.37
N ASP A 134 22.52 62.50 31.58
CA ASP A 134 21.76 61.51 32.39
C ASP A 134 20.40 62.03 32.97
N PRO A 135 19.54 61.17 33.58
CA PRO A 135 18.21 61.50 34.14
C PRO A 135 18.28 61.90 35.67
N PRO A 136 17.49 61.46 36.72
CA PRO A 136 16.57 60.31 36.95
C PRO A 136 15.22 60.61 37.70
N THR A 137 14.46 59.54 38.08
CA THR A 137 13.43 59.43 39.17
C THR A 137 12.06 60.15 39.08
N GLY A 138 10.99 59.60 39.72
CA GLY A 138 9.61 60.17 39.64
C GLY A 138 8.49 59.82 40.68
N ARG A 139 8.34 58.58 41.18
CA ARG A 139 7.43 58.20 42.33
C ARG A 139 5.87 58.42 42.10
N PRO A 140 4.90 58.50 43.09
CA PRO A 140 3.64 57.71 43.01
C PRO A 140 2.28 58.43 43.32
N GLY A 141 1.16 57.68 43.24
CA GLY A 141 -0.18 58.00 43.79
C GLY A 141 -1.28 57.09 43.19
N GLY A 142 -2.49 56.91 43.76
CA GLY A 142 -3.06 57.35 45.04
C GLY A 142 -4.59 57.10 45.12
N ASP A 143 -5.13 56.94 46.34
CA ASP A 143 -6.53 57.21 46.76
C ASP A 143 -7.74 56.39 46.24
N THR A 144 -8.96 56.59 46.79
CA THR A 144 -9.51 56.06 48.07
C THR A 144 -11.08 56.17 48.10
N SER A 145 -11.75 55.56 49.09
CA SER A 145 -13.23 55.40 49.23
C SER A 145 -14.03 56.70 49.51
N PRO A 146 -15.40 56.74 49.38
CA PRO A 146 -16.31 56.38 50.50
C PRO A 146 -17.77 55.88 50.13
N PRO A 147 -18.62 55.47 51.10
CA PRO A 147 -19.99 54.92 50.89
C PRO A 147 -21.18 55.76 51.46
N PRO A 148 -22.44 55.48 51.01
CA PRO A 148 -23.66 55.54 51.87
C PRO A 148 -24.80 54.53 51.48
N THR A 149 -26.04 54.50 52.03
CA THR A 149 -26.51 54.33 53.44
C THR A 149 -28.00 53.88 53.50
N VAL A 150 -28.26 52.68 54.07
CA VAL A 150 -29.43 52.16 54.83
C VAL A 150 -30.91 52.63 54.59
N GLY A 151 -31.76 51.68 54.12
CA GLY A 151 -33.10 51.32 54.68
C GLY A 151 -34.37 52.16 54.36
N PRO A 152 -35.59 51.77 54.84
CA PRO A 152 -36.01 50.47 55.42
C PRO A 152 -37.44 49.92 55.03
N GLY A 153 -37.65 48.59 55.10
CA GLY A 153 -38.96 47.93 55.34
C GLY A 153 -39.91 47.65 54.14
N VAL A 154 -40.90 46.72 54.21
CA VAL A 154 -41.23 45.63 55.17
C VAL A 154 -42.05 44.51 54.47
N ALA A 155 -41.73 43.22 54.69
CA ALA A 155 -42.54 41.98 54.42
C ALA A 155 -42.98 41.67 52.95
N ALA A 156 -43.25 40.42 52.51
CA ALA A 156 -43.25 39.11 53.19
C ALA A 156 -42.90 37.92 52.24
N ALA A 157 -42.37 36.83 52.81
CA ALA A 157 -42.45 35.41 52.39
C ALA A 157 -42.21 34.94 50.91
N THR A 158 -40.99 34.47 50.64
CA THR A 158 -40.60 33.09 50.18
C THR A 158 -41.56 32.13 49.43
N PRO A 159 -41.05 31.16 48.60
CA PRO A 159 -39.68 30.97 48.06
C PRO A 159 -39.53 30.41 46.60
N ALA A 160 -38.29 30.40 46.12
CA ALA A 160 -37.64 29.41 45.22
C ALA A 160 -38.22 29.09 43.82
N ALA A 161 -37.55 29.59 42.77
CA ALA A 161 -36.49 28.83 42.05
C ALA A 161 -35.81 29.73 40.98
N GLY A 162 -34.48 29.87 41.01
CA GLY A 162 -33.72 30.74 40.10
C GLY A 162 -32.90 29.97 39.04
N PRO A 163 -32.59 30.58 37.89
CA PRO A 163 -31.73 29.98 36.87
C PRO A 163 -30.25 30.02 37.27
N ALA A 164 -29.49 28.99 36.89
CA ALA A 164 -28.05 28.92 37.14
C ALA A 164 -27.24 29.45 35.96
N THR A 165 -26.50 30.53 36.15
CA THR A 165 -25.53 31.07 35.18
C THR A 165 -24.23 30.27 35.25
N ALA A 166 -23.79 29.66 34.14
CA ALA A 166 -22.50 28.96 34.09
C ALA A 166 -21.33 29.95 34.08
N GLY A 167 -20.39 29.80 35.02
CA GLY A 167 -19.21 30.67 35.13
C GLY A 167 -18.02 30.18 34.30
N THR A 168 -17.34 31.11 33.63
CA THR A 168 -16.12 30.83 32.85
C THR A 168 -14.92 30.62 33.78
N ALA A 169 -14.33 29.41 33.76
CA ALA A 169 -13.08 29.12 34.46
C ALA A 169 -11.86 29.40 33.56
N ALA A 170 -10.87 30.13 34.08
CA ALA A 170 -9.59 30.35 33.39
C ALA A 170 -8.60 29.21 33.69
N PRO A 171 -7.78 28.77 32.71
CA PRO A 171 -6.75 27.75 32.95
C PRO A 171 -5.55 28.34 33.71
N ALA A 172 -5.07 27.63 34.73
CA ALA A 172 -3.89 28.02 35.49
C ALA A 172 -2.60 27.59 34.77
N THR A 173 -1.69 28.54 34.54
CA THR A 173 -0.34 28.28 34.02
C THR A 173 0.57 27.75 35.13
N ALA A 174 0.86 26.45 35.11
CA ALA A 174 1.87 25.82 35.97
C ALA A 174 3.20 25.67 35.23
N THR A 175 4.22 26.42 35.64
CA THR A 175 5.56 26.39 35.03
C THR A 175 6.43 25.30 35.69
N PRO A 176 6.93 24.29 34.96
CA PRO A 176 7.93 23.36 35.49
C PRO A 176 9.29 24.07 35.64
N ALA A 177 9.92 23.93 36.80
CA ALA A 177 11.29 24.40 37.00
C ALA A 177 12.27 23.48 36.25
N GLY A 178 13.11 24.05 35.38
CA GLY A 178 14.10 23.29 34.63
C GLY A 178 15.31 22.90 35.48
N THR A 179 15.60 21.61 35.58
CA THR A 179 16.90 21.11 36.06
C THR A 179 17.96 21.21 34.95
N PRO A 180 19.23 21.52 35.28
CA PRO A 180 20.29 21.59 34.29
C PRO A 180 20.67 20.19 33.74
N PRO A 181 21.10 20.08 32.48
CA PRO A 181 21.45 18.79 31.89
C PRO A 181 22.77 18.24 32.45
N THR A 182 22.71 17.03 33.00
CA THR A 182 23.91 16.26 33.38
C THR A 182 24.72 15.89 32.14
N PRO A 183 26.06 16.06 32.12
CA PRO A 183 26.89 15.62 31.00
C PRO A 183 26.84 14.08 30.84
N PRO A 184 26.86 13.55 29.61
CA PRO A 184 26.80 12.11 29.37
C PRO A 184 28.05 11.40 29.90
N GLN A 185 27.86 10.34 30.70
CA GLN A 185 28.97 9.47 31.09
C GLN A 185 29.49 8.67 29.88
N PRO A 186 30.82 8.42 29.78
CA PRO A 186 31.37 7.55 28.73
C PRO A 186 30.84 6.11 28.87
N VAL A 187 30.29 5.58 27.78
CA VAL A 187 29.93 4.15 27.71
C VAL A 187 31.22 3.32 27.66
N PRO A 188 31.38 2.27 28.50
CA PRO A 188 32.56 1.41 28.46
C PRO A 188 32.75 0.75 27.09
N GLN A 189 33.93 0.95 26.47
CA GLN A 189 34.26 0.25 25.23
C GLN A 189 34.44 -1.25 25.50
N PRO A 190 33.92 -2.16 24.65
CA PRO A 190 34.25 -3.57 24.70
C PRO A 190 35.76 -3.78 24.53
N PRO A 191 36.37 -4.76 25.24
CA PRO A 191 37.80 -5.04 25.11
C PRO A 191 38.14 -5.50 23.68
N ALA A 192 39.22 -4.95 23.12
CA ALA A 192 39.69 -5.34 21.79
C ALA A 192 40.14 -6.81 21.76
N PRO A 193 39.83 -7.58 20.69
CA PRO A 193 40.27 -8.96 20.58
C PRO A 193 41.82 -9.04 20.51
N PRO A 194 42.44 -10.04 21.13
CA PRO A 194 43.89 -10.13 21.23
C PRO A 194 44.54 -10.33 19.85
N ARG A 195 45.53 -9.49 19.54
CA ARG A 195 46.37 -9.66 18.35
C ARG A 195 47.38 -10.80 18.56
N GLY A 196 47.24 -11.85 17.76
CA GLY A 196 48.39 -12.66 17.30
C GLY A 196 48.43 -14.10 17.79
N MET A 197 48.37 -15.02 16.83
CA MET A 197 49.38 -16.06 16.68
C MET A 197 49.60 -16.33 15.17
N PRO A 198 50.82 -16.67 14.73
CA PRO A 198 51.12 -16.93 13.33
C PRO A 198 50.72 -18.37 12.96
N LEU A 199 49.84 -18.54 11.97
CA LEU A 199 49.63 -19.85 11.34
C LEU A 199 50.66 -20.07 10.23
N ALA A 200 51.25 -21.26 10.22
CA ALA A 200 52.44 -21.55 9.42
C ALA A 200 52.14 -21.63 7.91
N GLN A 201 53.06 -21.05 7.15
CA GLN A 201 53.26 -21.22 5.72
C GLN A 201 53.26 -22.71 5.34
N ARG A 202 52.26 -23.17 4.56
CA ARG A 202 52.24 -24.53 4.01
C ARG A 202 52.13 -24.51 2.48
N SER A 203 53.28 -24.62 1.83
CA SER A 203 53.42 -24.70 0.38
C SER A 203 52.83 -26.01 -0.18
N GLY A 204 52.20 -25.95 -1.37
CA GLY A 204 51.73 -27.14 -2.08
C GLY A 204 50.92 -26.82 -3.34
N PRO A 205 51.49 -26.96 -4.55
CA PRO A 205 50.72 -26.83 -5.79
C PRO A 205 49.94 -28.13 -6.05
N HIS A 206 48.61 -28.08 -5.93
CA HIS A 206 47.77 -29.19 -6.36
C HIS A 206 47.70 -29.25 -7.90
N GLN A 207 48.46 -30.16 -8.49
CA GLN A 207 48.27 -30.55 -9.89
C GLN A 207 46.84 -31.08 -10.08
N ALA A 208 46.13 -30.56 -11.09
CA ALA A 208 44.88 -31.15 -11.54
C ALA A 208 45.19 -32.47 -12.27
N ALA A 209 44.88 -33.60 -11.63
CA ALA A 209 44.96 -34.90 -12.28
C ALA A 209 43.86 -35.02 -13.37
N PRO A 210 44.19 -35.45 -14.60
CA PRO A 210 43.17 -35.72 -15.61
C PRO A 210 42.26 -36.87 -15.17
N TYR A 211 40.94 -36.64 -15.13
CA TYR A 211 39.98 -37.73 -14.96
C TYR A 211 39.97 -38.61 -16.23
N PRO A 212 40.23 -39.93 -16.13
CA PRO A 212 40.13 -40.82 -17.28
C PRO A 212 38.67 -40.96 -17.72
N HIS A 213 38.41 -40.83 -19.02
CA HIS A 213 37.08 -41.05 -19.57
C HIS A 213 36.70 -42.54 -19.46
N PRO A 214 35.49 -42.88 -18.97
CA PRO A 214 35.00 -44.26 -19.05
C PRO A 214 34.77 -44.66 -20.52
N PRO A 215 35.00 -45.92 -20.90
CA PRO A 215 34.80 -46.38 -22.27
C PRO A 215 33.33 -46.36 -22.67
N ALA A 216 33.06 -46.11 -23.95
CA ALA A 216 31.70 -46.08 -24.51
C ALA A 216 31.06 -47.47 -24.53
N GLY A 217 30.37 -47.84 -23.45
CA GLY A 217 29.59 -49.07 -23.34
C GLY A 217 28.43 -49.12 -24.34
N ALA A 218 28.14 -50.31 -24.85
CA ALA A 218 27.11 -50.51 -25.87
C ALA A 218 25.69 -50.17 -25.37
N ARG A 219 24.88 -49.59 -26.25
CA ARG A 219 23.51 -49.12 -26.00
C ARG A 219 22.55 -50.31 -25.79
N PRO A 220 21.93 -50.50 -24.61
CA PRO A 220 20.95 -51.56 -24.41
C PRO A 220 19.70 -51.33 -25.27
N THR A 221 19.18 -52.39 -25.88
CA THR A 221 17.85 -52.38 -26.52
C THR A 221 16.75 -52.29 -25.46
N PRO A 222 15.68 -51.50 -25.67
CA PRO A 222 14.58 -51.43 -24.72
C PRO A 222 13.80 -52.76 -24.71
N ALA A 223 13.72 -53.39 -23.53
CA ALA A 223 12.84 -54.53 -23.32
C ALA A 223 11.36 -54.08 -23.32
N GLY A 224 10.47 -54.96 -23.78
CA GLY A 224 9.03 -54.68 -23.84
C GLY A 224 8.36 -54.56 -22.47
N PRO A 225 7.17 -53.93 -22.39
CA PRO A 225 6.44 -53.77 -21.13
C PRO A 225 5.98 -55.12 -20.57
N PRO A 226 6.01 -55.32 -19.24
CA PRO A 226 5.52 -56.54 -18.61
C PRO A 226 3.99 -56.66 -18.73
N ALA A 227 3.51 -57.84 -19.12
CA ALA A 227 2.08 -58.16 -19.09
C ALA A 227 1.64 -58.48 -17.66
N GLY A 228 0.52 -57.91 -17.19
CA GLY A 228 0.02 -58.22 -15.84
C GLY A 228 -0.97 -57.26 -15.19
N TYR A 229 -2.02 -56.82 -15.90
CA TYR A 229 -3.19 -56.20 -15.26
C TYR A 229 -4.47 -56.98 -15.60
N PRO A 230 -5.30 -57.35 -14.59
CA PRO A 230 -6.56 -58.05 -14.84
C PRO A 230 -7.59 -57.10 -15.49
N PRO A 231 -8.57 -57.63 -16.25
CA PRO A 231 -9.55 -56.81 -16.95
C PRO A 231 -10.46 -56.06 -15.96
N ALA A 232 -10.53 -54.73 -16.11
CA ALA A 232 -11.45 -53.91 -15.34
C ALA A 232 -12.92 -54.23 -15.70
N GLY A 233 -13.72 -54.61 -14.71
CA GLY A 233 -15.13 -54.92 -14.90
C GLY A 233 -15.97 -53.72 -15.38
N PRO A 234 -17.14 -53.96 -16.01
CA PRO A 234 -17.97 -52.90 -16.57
C PRO A 234 -18.50 -51.97 -15.48
N ARG A 235 -18.10 -50.70 -15.53
CA ARG A 235 -18.63 -49.65 -14.63
C ARG A 235 -20.12 -49.43 -14.88
N ALA A 236 -20.93 -49.58 -13.82
CA ALA A 236 -22.37 -49.39 -13.90
C ALA A 236 -22.76 -47.94 -14.24
N ARG A 237 -23.72 -47.77 -15.16
CA ARG A 237 -24.31 -46.45 -15.50
C ARG A 237 -25.24 -45.96 -14.38
N GLY A 238 -24.69 -45.18 -13.45
CA GLY A 238 -25.43 -44.61 -12.32
C GLY A 238 -26.29 -43.38 -12.68
N ARG A 239 -27.59 -43.60 -12.94
CA ARG A 239 -28.72 -42.67 -12.73
C ARG A 239 -28.45 -41.14 -12.88
N THR A 240 -28.42 -40.64 -14.12
CA THR A 240 -28.56 -39.19 -14.41
C THR A 240 -30.02 -38.70 -14.47
N GLY A 241 -31.01 -39.58 -14.28
CA GLY A 241 -32.43 -39.28 -14.56
C GLY A 241 -33.27 -38.66 -13.43
N VAL A 242 -32.71 -38.39 -12.24
CA VAL A 242 -33.52 -37.95 -11.07
C VAL A 242 -33.58 -36.43 -10.91
N TRP A 243 -32.51 -35.69 -11.26
CA TRP A 243 -32.44 -34.24 -11.04
C TRP A 243 -33.42 -33.44 -11.90
N SER A 244 -33.71 -33.90 -13.12
CA SER A 244 -34.63 -33.22 -14.06
C SER A 244 -36.05 -33.04 -13.49
N ALA A 245 -36.54 -34.04 -12.73
CA ALA A 245 -37.87 -34.00 -12.13
C ALA A 245 -37.96 -32.97 -10.99
N LEU A 246 -36.87 -32.77 -10.24
CA LEU A 246 -36.82 -31.85 -9.10
C LEU A 246 -36.83 -30.39 -9.57
N VAL A 247 -36.10 -30.08 -10.65
CA VAL A 247 -36.12 -28.74 -11.28
C VAL A 247 -37.52 -28.40 -11.81
N ALA A 248 -38.17 -29.35 -12.49
CA ALA A 248 -39.54 -29.15 -13.01
C ALA A 248 -40.55 -28.86 -11.89
N LEU A 249 -40.44 -29.55 -10.74
CA LEU A 249 -41.31 -29.33 -9.59
C LEU A 249 -41.14 -27.92 -8.99
N VAL A 250 -39.90 -27.44 -8.86
CA VAL A 250 -39.62 -26.08 -8.32
C VAL A 250 -40.17 -24.99 -9.24
N VAL A 251 -40.04 -25.14 -10.57
CA VAL A 251 -40.62 -24.20 -11.53
C VAL A 251 -42.16 -24.18 -11.46
N LEU A 252 -42.80 -25.35 -11.28
CA LEU A 252 -44.25 -25.44 -11.13
C LEU A 252 -44.74 -24.74 -9.86
N VAL A 253 -44.06 -24.94 -8.73
CA VAL A 253 -44.40 -24.29 -7.45
C VAL A 253 -44.22 -22.77 -7.54
N ALA A 254 -43.13 -22.30 -8.16
CA ALA A 254 -42.92 -20.86 -8.37
C ALA A 254 -44.02 -20.21 -9.23
N ALA A 255 -44.48 -20.89 -10.29
CA ALA A 255 -45.57 -20.42 -11.14
C ALA A 255 -46.92 -20.33 -10.39
N VAL A 256 -47.22 -21.33 -9.54
CA VAL A 256 -48.47 -21.33 -8.74
C VAL A 256 -48.47 -20.25 -7.66
N VAL A 257 -47.34 -20.03 -6.98
CA VAL A 257 -47.22 -18.97 -5.95
C VAL A 257 -47.28 -17.58 -6.59
N GLY A 258 -46.68 -17.39 -7.78
CA GLY A 258 -46.71 -16.12 -8.51
C GLY A 258 -48.11 -15.66 -8.94
N ALA A 259 -49.07 -16.57 -9.09
CA ALA A 259 -50.43 -16.26 -9.54
C ALA A 259 -51.35 -15.65 -8.46
N ALA A 260 -50.99 -15.76 -7.18
CA ALA A 260 -51.82 -15.30 -6.05
C ALA A 260 -51.29 -14.02 -5.35
N GLY A 261 -50.04 -13.63 -5.60
CA GLY A 261 -49.34 -12.55 -4.90
C GLY A 261 -49.53 -11.13 -5.46
N GLY A 262 -50.69 -10.83 -6.06
CA GLY A 262 -50.91 -9.57 -6.79
C GLY A 262 -51.22 -8.36 -5.91
N PHE A 263 -50.20 -7.63 -5.42
CA PHE A 263 -50.35 -6.26 -4.93
C PHE A 263 -49.24 -5.33 -5.47
N GLY A 264 -49.65 -4.12 -5.86
CA GLY A 264 -48.89 -3.31 -6.81
C GLY A 264 -47.68 -2.55 -6.26
N VAL A 265 -46.72 -2.30 -7.16
CA VAL A 265 -45.67 -1.28 -6.99
C VAL A 265 -45.97 -0.13 -7.97
N ALA A 266 -45.80 1.11 -7.54
CA ALA A 266 -46.35 2.27 -8.25
C ALA A 266 -45.58 2.62 -9.55
N ARG A 267 -46.34 2.86 -10.62
CA ARG A 267 -45.88 3.44 -11.89
C ARG A 267 -45.44 4.89 -11.66
N TRP A 268 -44.16 5.21 -11.85
CA TRP A 268 -43.65 6.58 -11.91
C TRP A 268 -43.29 6.99 -13.34
N SER A 269 -43.36 8.30 -13.60
CA SER A 269 -43.53 8.84 -14.95
C SER A 269 -42.23 8.92 -15.76
N GLU A 270 -42.34 8.59 -17.05
CA GLU A 270 -41.47 9.19 -18.07
C GLU A 270 -41.81 10.69 -18.20
N GLY A 271 -40.83 11.53 -18.52
CA GLY A 271 -41.06 12.95 -18.80
C GLY A 271 -39.80 13.81 -18.71
N GLY A 272 -39.14 14.06 -19.84
CA GLY A 272 -37.96 14.93 -19.87
C GLY A 272 -37.11 14.84 -21.14
N ARG A 273 -37.61 15.38 -22.27
CA ARG A 273 -36.75 15.67 -23.43
C ARG A 273 -36.24 17.12 -23.33
N GLY A 274 -34.92 17.31 -23.32
CA GLY A 274 -34.31 18.64 -23.48
C GLY A 274 -32.83 18.68 -23.10
N GLY A 275 -32.04 19.46 -23.85
CA GLY A 275 -30.64 19.78 -23.52
C GLY A 275 -29.59 18.92 -24.22
N VAL A 276 -29.19 19.31 -25.44
CA VAL A 276 -27.93 18.83 -26.05
C VAL A 276 -26.79 19.70 -25.51
N ALA A 277 -25.98 19.15 -24.62
CA ALA A 277 -24.71 19.71 -24.19
C ALA A 277 -23.66 18.59 -24.18
N GLY A 278 -22.44 18.87 -24.66
CA GLY A 278 -21.43 17.86 -24.90
C GLY A 278 -20.89 17.23 -23.61
N THR A 279 -21.43 16.07 -23.22
CA THR A 279 -20.86 15.25 -22.14
C THR A 279 -19.48 14.75 -22.56
N ALA A 280 -18.41 15.30 -21.97
CA ALA A 280 -17.11 14.67 -22.03
C ALA A 280 -17.21 13.27 -21.40
N ALA A 281 -16.82 12.24 -22.14
CA ALA A 281 -16.95 10.86 -21.68
C ALA A 281 -16.11 10.67 -20.40
N PRO A 282 -16.70 10.20 -19.28
CA PRO A 282 -15.95 10.00 -18.04
C PRO A 282 -14.93 8.88 -18.23
N THR A 283 -13.65 9.19 -17.98
CA THR A 283 -12.57 8.21 -17.98
C THR A 283 -12.92 7.06 -17.03
N PRO A 284 -12.80 5.78 -17.43
CA PRO A 284 -13.36 4.66 -16.68
C PRO A 284 -12.52 4.30 -15.43
N SER A 285 -12.71 5.04 -14.35
CA SER A 285 -12.16 4.73 -13.01
C SER A 285 -12.81 3.50 -12.34
N ALA A 286 -13.92 2.99 -12.89
CA ALA A 286 -14.73 1.93 -12.30
C ALA A 286 -14.04 0.54 -12.26
N ASP A 287 -13.15 0.26 -13.20
CA ASP A 287 -12.53 -1.07 -13.41
C ASP A 287 -11.49 -1.45 -12.32
N LEU A 288 -11.26 -0.56 -11.35
CA LEU A 288 -10.30 -0.74 -10.26
C LEU A 288 -10.93 -1.10 -8.90
N GLY A 289 -12.27 -1.12 -8.76
CA GLY A 289 -12.91 -1.44 -7.48
C GLY A 289 -12.56 -0.47 -6.34
N LEU A 290 -12.33 0.80 -6.69
CA LEU A 290 -12.10 1.87 -5.72
C LEU A 290 -13.44 2.30 -5.10
N PRO A 291 -13.45 2.82 -3.85
CA PRO A 291 -14.66 3.40 -3.29
C PRO A 291 -15.12 4.58 -4.16
N GLU A 292 -16.40 4.57 -4.56
CA GLU A 292 -16.99 5.61 -5.44
C GLU A 292 -16.93 7.02 -4.82
N THR A 293 -16.91 7.09 -3.48
CA THR A 293 -16.65 8.31 -2.73
C THR A 293 -15.22 8.31 -2.20
N PRO A 294 -14.40 9.35 -2.47
CA PRO A 294 -13.08 9.49 -1.87
C PRO A 294 -13.11 9.45 -0.33
N PRO A 295 -12.03 8.99 0.33
CA PRO A 295 -11.94 9.03 1.79
C PRO A 295 -12.04 10.47 2.30
N ARG A 296 -12.74 10.65 3.43
CA ARG A 296 -12.87 11.94 4.12
C ARG A 296 -11.60 12.30 4.85
N GLN A 297 -10.92 11.31 5.45
CA GLN A 297 -9.70 11.49 6.21
C GLN A 297 -8.67 10.38 5.87
N PRO A 298 -8.07 10.40 4.66
CA PRO A 298 -7.06 9.42 4.28
C PRO A 298 -5.86 9.42 5.24
N GLY A 299 -5.27 8.24 5.45
CA GLY A 299 -4.13 8.08 6.34
C GLY A 299 -2.88 8.80 5.85
N VAL A 300 -2.10 9.35 6.79
CA VAL A 300 -0.93 10.20 6.52
C VAL A 300 0.25 9.39 5.99
N GLU A 301 0.88 9.92 4.95
CA GLU A 301 2.02 9.34 4.23
C GLU A 301 3.28 10.19 4.46
N PRO A 302 4.49 9.60 4.51
CA PRO A 302 4.79 8.17 4.37
C PRO A 302 4.49 7.37 5.66
N PRO A 303 4.42 6.02 5.62
CA PRO A 303 4.18 5.22 6.80
C PRO A 303 5.42 5.15 7.70
N VAL A 304 5.25 5.40 9.00
CA VAL A 304 6.31 5.28 10.02
C VAL A 304 6.65 3.81 10.31
N GLY A 305 7.87 3.53 10.75
CA GLY A 305 8.22 2.21 11.28
C GLY A 305 7.53 1.94 12.62
N GLY A 306 7.06 0.71 12.83
CA GLY A 306 6.50 0.29 14.13
C GLY A 306 6.23 -1.21 14.28
N GLY A 307 6.10 -1.95 13.17
CA GLY A 307 5.74 -3.36 13.20
C GLY A 307 4.23 -3.57 13.36
N TRP A 308 3.83 -4.83 13.59
CA TRP A 308 2.53 -5.18 14.18
C TRP A 308 2.75 -5.39 15.69
N PRO A 309 1.81 -5.04 16.57
CA PRO A 309 2.05 -5.16 18.01
C PRO A 309 2.29 -6.62 18.41
N THR A 310 3.41 -6.89 19.07
CA THR A 310 3.76 -8.26 19.54
C THR A 310 2.79 -8.78 20.61
N ALA A 311 2.10 -7.88 21.30
CA ALA A 311 1.02 -8.17 22.25
C ALA A 311 -0.39 -7.99 21.66
N ALA A 312 -0.53 -7.95 20.32
CA ALA A 312 -1.85 -7.96 19.69
C ALA A 312 -2.59 -9.27 20.01
N PRO A 313 -3.88 -9.24 20.39
CA PRO A 313 -4.61 -10.43 20.76
C PRO A 313 -4.85 -11.33 19.54
N THR A 314 -4.66 -12.63 19.71
CA THR A 314 -4.96 -13.68 18.73
C THR A 314 -6.09 -14.57 19.25
N PHE A 315 -6.67 -15.42 18.38
CA PHE A 315 -7.65 -16.40 18.82
C PHE A 315 -6.96 -17.55 19.58
N ALA A 316 -7.39 -17.78 20.83
CA ALA A 316 -6.99 -18.95 21.59
C ALA A 316 -7.62 -20.22 21.00
N GLY A 317 -7.01 -21.38 21.24
CA GLY A 317 -7.58 -22.68 20.80
C GLY A 317 -8.94 -23.03 21.43
N THR A 318 -9.34 -22.30 22.48
CA THR A 318 -10.64 -22.39 23.16
C THR A 318 -11.64 -21.30 22.75
N ASP A 319 -11.25 -20.33 21.91
CA ASP A 319 -12.16 -19.26 21.49
C ASP A 319 -13.22 -19.81 20.52
N PRO A 320 -14.52 -19.52 20.73
CA PRO A 320 -15.59 -19.95 19.84
C PRO A 320 -15.48 -19.23 18.49
N THR A 321 -14.83 -19.91 17.55
CA THR A 321 -14.51 -19.38 16.22
C THR A 321 -15.06 -20.26 15.11
N ARG A 322 -15.20 -19.66 13.94
CA ARG A 322 -15.48 -20.31 12.66
C ARG A 322 -14.43 -19.88 11.64
N GLU A 323 -14.15 -20.76 10.69
CA GLU A 323 -13.35 -20.41 9.52
C GLU A 323 -14.22 -19.69 8.49
N ILE A 324 -13.64 -18.70 7.82
CA ILE A 324 -14.16 -18.05 6.62
C ILE A 324 -13.20 -18.43 5.49
N SER A 325 -13.75 -19.03 4.44
CA SER A 325 -13.03 -19.50 3.26
C SER A 325 -13.94 -19.44 2.03
N GLY A 326 -13.37 -19.57 0.83
CA GLY A 326 -14.14 -19.57 -0.42
C GLY A 326 -14.77 -18.23 -0.82
N LEU A 327 -14.37 -17.11 -0.19
CA LEU A 327 -14.72 -15.78 -0.67
C LEU A 327 -13.99 -15.50 -1.99
N ALA A 328 -14.70 -15.06 -3.03
CA ALA A 328 -14.09 -14.86 -4.35
C ALA A 328 -13.01 -13.77 -4.29
N GLY A 329 -11.82 -14.07 -4.82
CA GLY A 329 -10.65 -13.19 -4.74
C GLY A 329 -9.88 -13.28 -3.43
N VAL A 330 -10.38 -13.99 -2.40
CA VAL A 330 -9.62 -14.37 -1.21
C VAL A 330 -9.17 -15.82 -1.38
N ASP A 331 -7.88 -16.02 -1.59
CA ASP A 331 -7.20 -17.29 -1.81
C ASP A 331 -6.84 -18.04 -0.51
N PHE A 332 -7.09 -17.42 0.65
CA PHE A 332 -6.80 -17.96 1.98
C PHE A 332 -8.03 -18.07 2.89
N SER A 333 -7.91 -18.94 3.91
CA SER A 333 -8.85 -19.03 5.04
C SER A 333 -8.43 -18.09 6.19
N PHE A 334 -9.39 -17.56 6.94
CA PHE A 334 -9.13 -16.84 8.20
C PHE A 334 -10.21 -17.12 9.26
N ARG A 335 -9.92 -16.87 10.54
CA ARG A 335 -10.87 -17.10 11.65
C ARG A 335 -11.64 -15.84 12.03
N VAL A 336 -12.90 -16.04 12.40
CA VAL A 336 -13.78 -15.02 13.02
C VAL A 336 -14.58 -15.65 14.18
N PRO A 337 -15.14 -14.87 15.12
CA PRO A 337 -16.03 -15.41 16.16
C PRO A 337 -17.25 -16.12 15.53
N THR A 338 -17.77 -17.19 16.14
CA THR A 338 -18.80 -18.07 15.54
C THR A 338 -20.04 -17.34 14.99
N GLY A 339 -20.47 -16.23 15.62
CA GLY A 339 -21.61 -15.44 15.18
C GLY A 339 -21.37 -14.56 13.94
N TRP A 340 -20.12 -14.26 13.57
CA TRP A 340 -19.79 -13.38 12.45
C TRP A 340 -20.10 -14.03 11.10
N SER A 341 -20.49 -13.22 10.12
CA SER A 341 -20.60 -13.63 8.72
C SER A 341 -19.89 -12.62 7.81
N CYS A 342 -19.49 -13.07 6.62
CA CYS A 342 -19.01 -12.21 5.54
C CYS A 342 -19.99 -12.35 4.36
N THR A 343 -20.63 -11.24 3.98
CA THR A 343 -21.60 -11.18 2.87
C THR A 343 -21.05 -10.30 1.76
N GLU A 344 -21.21 -10.72 0.50
CA GLU A 344 -20.77 -9.92 -0.65
C GLU A 344 -21.57 -8.61 -0.74
N ALA A 345 -20.86 -7.49 -0.80
CA ALA A 345 -21.39 -6.15 -0.95
C ALA A 345 -21.22 -5.60 -2.37
N GLY A 346 -20.23 -6.10 -3.12
CA GLY A 346 -20.02 -5.76 -4.53
C GLY A 346 -18.84 -6.51 -5.14
N ARG A 347 -18.82 -6.63 -6.48
CA ARG A 347 -17.76 -7.32 -7.23
C ARG A 347 -17.58 -6.70 -8.62
N THR A 348 -16.34 -6.67 -9.10
CA THR A 348 -15.96 -6.27 -10.46
C THR A 348 -15.04 -7.33 -11.09
N SER A 349 -14.59 -7.08 -12.32
CA SER A 349 -13.42 -7.70 -12.96
C SER A 349 -12.20 -7.78 -12.03
N GLY A 350 -11.84 -6.66 -11.41
CA GLY A 350 -10.62 -6.48 -10.63
C GLY A 350 -10.78 -6.59 -9.11
N SER A 351 -12.00 -6.62 -8.56
CA SER A 351 -12.21 -6.53 -7.10
C SER A 351 -13.38 -7.35 -6.56
N ALA A 352 -13.30 -7.69 -5.28
CA ALA A 352 -14.44 -8.17 -4.49
C ALA A 352 -14.49 -7.44 -3.14
N HIS A 353 -15.70 -7.05 -2.72
CA HIS A 353 -15.97 -6.36 -1.46
C HIS A 353 -16.99 -7.17 -0.65
N TYR A 354 -16.61 -7.48 0.58
CA TYR A 354 -17.41 -8.19 1.56
C TYR A 354 -17.66 -7.31 2.79
N ARG A 355 -18.85 -7.42 3.37
CA ARG A 355 -19.16 -6.89 4.70
C ARG A 355 -19.05 -8.03 5.70
N CYS A 356 -18.06 -7.96 6.58
CA CYS A 356 -17.72 -8.99 7.57
C CYS A 356 -18.01 -8.47 8.98
N GLY A 357 -18.87 -9.15 9.74
CA GLY A 357 -19.21 -8.73 11.11
C GLY A 357 -20.45 -9.37 11.72
N VAL A 358 -20.94 -8.75 12.79
CA VAL A 358 -22.27 -8.95 13.40
C VAL A 358 -22.96 -7.61 13.66
N PRO A 359 -24.31 -7.55 13.62
CA PRO A 359 -25.03 -6.40 14.16
C PRO A 359 -24.81 -6.28 15.68
N ALA A 360 -24.64 -5.05 16.16
CA ALA A 360 -24.60 -4.70 17.57
C ALA A 360 -25.98 -4.24 18.07
N ALA A 361 -26.15 -4.17 19.39
CA ALA A 361 -27.41 -3.77 20.03
C ALA A 361 -27.80 -2.30 19.77
N ASP A 362 -26.85 -1.45 19.37
CA ASP A 362 -27.06 -0.05 18.95
C ASP A 362 -27.42 0.09 17.46
N GLY A 363 -27.57 -1.03 16.73
CA GLY A 363 -27.80 -1.04 15.29
C GLY A 363 -26.53 -0.81 14.43
N SER A 364 -25.37 -0.60 15.06
CA SER A 364 -24.08 -0.56 14.36
C SER A 364 -23.59 -1.98 14.02
N ILE A 365 -22.43 -2.10 13.36
CA ILE A 365 -21.79 -3.40 13.06
C ILE A 365 -20.49 -3.52 13.85
N ILE A 366 -20.32 -4.62 14.58
CA ILE A 366 -19.01 -5.06 15.09
C ILE A 366 -18.34 -5.79 13.92
N GLY A 367 -17.30 -5.18 13.37
CA GLY A 367 -16.72 -5.57 12.08
C GLY A 367 -16.76 -4.41 11.07
N GLY A 368 -16.87 -4.72 9.78
CA GLY A 368 -16.80 -3.71 8.72
C GLY A 368 -16.59 -4.32 7.34
N ASP A 369 -15.69 -3.72 6.55
CA ASP A 369 -15.45 -4.08 5.16
C ASP A 369 -14.14 -4.88 4.99
N LEU A 370 -14.19 -5.92 4.16
CA LEU A 370 -13.05 -6.65 3.63
C LEU A 370 -13.08 -6.50 2.11
N VAL A 371 -12.08 -5.84 1.54
CA VAL A 371 -11.97 -5.60 0.08
C VAL A 371 -10.69 -6.24 -0.43
N VAL A 372 -10.79 -7.07 -1.47
CA VAL A 372 -9.64 -7.49 -2.28
C VAL A 372 -9.68 -6.79 -3.63
N ARG A 373 -8.53 -6.30 -4.08
CA ARG A 373 -8.31 -5.73 -5.42
C ARG A 373 -7.12 -6.40 -6.09
N GLN A 374 -7.21 -6.53 -7.41
CA GLN A 374 -6.10 -6.82 -8.29
C GLN A 374 -5.43 -5.50 -8.70
N CYS A 375 -4.10 -5.45 -8.64
CA CYS A 375 -3.29 -4.45 -9.32
C CYS A 375 -3.16 -4.90 -10.79
N PRO A 376 -3.72 -4.19 -11.80
CA PRO A 376 -3.75 -4.68 -13.21
C PRO A 376 -2.40 -4.79 -13.93
N ARG A 377 -1.30 -4.68 -13.18
CA ARG A 377 0.08 -4.94 -13.59
C ARG A 377 0.82 -5.52 -12.39
N LEU A 378 1.21 -4.65 -11.45
CA LEU A 378 1.88 -4.97 -10.18
C LEU A 378 1.59 -3.89 -9.14
N CYS A 379 1.60 -4.26 -7.86
CA CYS A 379 1.50 -3.34 -6.72
C CYS A 379 2.89 -2.77 -6.35
N THR A 380 3.46 -1.95 -7.25
CA THR A 380 4.70 -1.18 -7.03
C THR A 380 4.56 -0.18 -5.89
N ASP A 381 5.65 0.33 -5.28
CA ASP A 381 5.53 1.25 -4.14
C ASP A 381 4.77 2.54 -4.43
N GLU A 382 4.89 3.09 -5.64
CA GLU A 382 4.05 4.22 -6.07
C GLU A 382 2.57 3.83 -6.13
N ARG A 383 2.26 2.63 -6.62
CA ARG A 383 0.89 2.11 -6.65
C ARG A 383 0.35 1.79 -5.24
N ARG A 384 1.16 1.18 -4.36
CA ARG A 384 0.83 0.92 -2.94
C ARG A 384 0.53 2.22 -2.19
N THR A 385 1.31 3.27 -2.48
CA THR A 385 1.12 4.61 -1.89
C THR A 385 -0.12 5.31 -2.45
N ALA A 386 -0.39 5.19 -3.75
CA ALA A 386 -1.62 5.72 -4.36
C ALA A 386 -2.88 5.03 -3.81
N LEU A 387 -2.83 3.70 -3.62
CA LEU A 387 -3.94 2.92 -3.06
C LEU A 387 -4.13 3.20 -1.55
N ARG A 388 -3.08 3.33 -0.74
CA ARG A 388 -3.22 3.75 0.69
C ARG A 388 -3.88 5.11 0.84
N ARG A 389 -3.60 6.07 -0.04
CA ARG A 389 -4.24 7.40 -0.08
C ARG A 389 -5.72 7.37 -0.49
N GLN A 390 -6.22 6.22 -0.96
CA GLN A 390 -7.64 6.02 -1.30
C GLN A 390 -8.42 5.32 -0.18
N GLU A 391 -7.75 4.87 0.89
CA GLU A 391 -8.42 4.28 2.05
C GLU A 391 -8.71 5.32 3.14
N GLU A 392 -9.92 5.20 3.71
CA GLU A 392 -10.34 5.95 4.89
C GLU A 392 -9.60 5.40 6.12
N ALA A 393 -8.91 6.28 6.84
CA ALA A 393 -8.14 5.91 8.03
C ALA A 393 -8.13 7.02 9.09
N TRP A 394 -9.17 7.86 9.13
CA TRP A 394 -9.43 8.83 10.21
C TRP A 394 -8.27 9.82 10.45
N GLY A 395 -7.53 10.15 9.39
CA GLY A 395 -6.37 11.06 9.41
C GLY A 395 -5.16 10.52 10.18
N LEU A 396 -5.14 9.23 10.49
CA LEU A 396 -4.09 8.60 11.28
C LEU A 396 -2.80 8.45 10.49
N GLN A 397 -1.67 8.49 11.20
CA GLN A 397 -0.37 8.14 10.65
C GLN A 397 -0.30 6.63 10.38
N TRP A 398 -0.09 6.24 9.12
CA TRP A 398 0.11 4.82 8.76
C TRP A 398 1.34 4.25 9.48
N VAL A 399 1.22 3.05 10.05
CA VAL A 399 2.30 2.26 10.66
C VAL A 399 2.69 1.11 9.73
N ARG A 400 3.98 0.94 9.47
CA ARG A 400 4.55 -0.10 8.61
C ARG A 400 4.88 -1.36 9.40
N SER A 401 4.43 -2.51 8.91
CA SER A 401 4.61 -3.85 9.50
C SER A 401 5.35 -4.80 8.55
N GLY A 402 6.57 -4.45 8.14
CA GLY A 402 7.30 -5.13 7.07
C GLY A 402 7.13 -4.44 5.72
N GLU A 403 7.53 -5.07 4.61
CA GLU A 403 7.53 -4.40 3.30
C GLU A 403 6.11 -4.19 2.74
N PHE A 404 5.25 -5.22 2.85
CA PHE A 404 3.96 -5.28 2.17
C PHE A 404 2.74 -5.08 3.07
N THR A 405 2.94 -4.62 4.31
CA THR A 405 1.85 -4.48 5.29
C THR A 405 1.89 -3.11 5.97
N THR A 406 0.74 -2.45 6.02
CA THR A 406 0.54 -1.17 6.70
C THR A 406 -0.79 -1.15 7.42
N TRP A 407 -0.84 -0.53 8.60
CA TRP A 407 -2.06 -0.49 9.41
C TRP A 407 -2.16 0.82 10.22
N ALA A 408 -3.35 1.08 10.77
CA ALA A 408 -3.62 2.16 11.71
C ALA A 408 -4.79 1.74 12.63
N GLU A 409 -4.79 2.20 13.88
CA GLU A 409 -5.91 2.01 14.81
C GLU A 409 -6.22 3.27 15.63
N THR A 410 -7.45 3.36 16.14
CA THR A 410 -7.94 4.49 16.95
C THR A 410 -9.01 4.03 17.93
N SER A 411 -9.13 4.72 19.06
CA SER A 411 -10.25 4.62 20.01
C SER A 411 -11.39 5.63 19.73
N ARG A 412 -11.28 6.39 18.64
CA ARG A 412 -12.33 7.30 18.16
C ARG A 412 -12.48 7.23 16.63
N VAL A 413 -13.72 7.04 16.17
CA VAL A 413 -14.12 7.09 14.76
C VAL A 413 -15.13 8.23 14.61
N ASP A 414 -14.90 9.14 13.66
CA ASP A 414 -15.74 10.34 13.43
C ASP A 414 -16.03 11.16 14.72
N GLY A 415 -15.08 11.16 15.66
CA GLY A 415 -15.20 11.80 16.98
C GLY A 415 -15.94 11.00 18.05
N ALA A 416 -16.71 9.97 17.68
CA ALA A 416 -17.41 9.08 18.61
C ALA A 416 -16.43 8.11 19.31
N PRO A 417 -16.70 7.68 20.57
CA PRO A 417 -15.88 6.72 21.30
C PRO A 417 -16.11 5.29 20.78
N ARG A 418 -15.54 5.01 19.60
CA ARG A 418 -15.63 3.73 18.89
C ARG A 418 -14.23 3.31 18.45
N TYR A 419 -13.90 2.04 18.63
CA TYR A 419 -12.67 1.47 18.09
C TYR A 419 -12.74 1.41 16.57
N GLY A 420 -11.64 1.78 15.91
CA GLY A 420 -11.46 1.65 14.47
C GLY A 420 -10.08 1.05 14.17
N LEU A 421 -10.04 0.12 13.22
CA LEU A 421 -8.82 -0.49 12.69
C LEU A 421 -8.86 -0.48 11.16
N VAL A 422 -7.76 -0.10 10.54
CA VAL A 422 -7.53 -0.30 9.10
C VAL A 422 -6.24 -1.09 8.94
N TYR A 423 -6.31 -2.20 8.22
CA TYR A 423 -5.17 -3.05 7.90
C TYR A 423 -5.12 -3.27 6.39
N LEU A 424 -3.94 -3.08 5.80
CA LEU A 424 -3.68 -3.33 4.39
C LEU A 424 -2.51 -4.30 4.25
N SER A 425 -2.69 -5.28 3.37
CA SER A 425 -1.65 -6.24 2.97
C SER A 425 -1.59 -6.34 1.46
N TYR A 426 -0.42 -6.67 0.92
CA TYR A 426 -0.21 -6.95 -0.50
C TYR A 426 0.56 -8.28 -0.64
N TRP A 427 0.06 -9.21 -1.46
CA TRP A 427 0.67 -10.53 -1.68
C TRP A 427 0.58 -10.90 -3.17
N ARG A 428 1.01 -12.13 -3.49
CA ARG A 428 1.06 -12.68 -4.85
C ARG A 428 -0.04 -13.73 -5.01
N SER A 429 -0.81 -13.69 -6.10
CA SER A 429 -1.74 -14.77 -6.48
C SER A 429 -1.05 -16.13 -6.67
N VAL A 430 0.25 -16.10 -6.99
CA VAL A 430 1.10 -17.27 -7.28
C VAL A 430 2.48 -17.01 -6.67
N PRO A 431 3.11 -17.96 -5.94
CA PRO A 431 4.36 -17.69 -5.22
C PRO A 431 5.52 -17.17 -6.08
N GLU A 432 5.63 -17.62 -7.33
CA GLU A 432 6.71 -17.23 -8.26
C GLU A 432 6.46 -15.89 -8.98
N ASP A 433 5.22 -15.39 -8.97
CA ASP A 433 4.86 -14.12 -9.60
C ASP A 433 5.19 -12.92 -8.70
N ALA A 434 5.10 -11.71 -9.25
CA ALA A 434 5.26 -10.48 -8.50
C ALA A 434 3.91 -9.97 -7.96
N ILE A 435 3.97 -9.16 -6.89
CA ILE A 435 2.82 -8.79 -6.06
C ILE A 435 1.73 -8.09 -6.89
N ASP A 436 0.56 -8.71 -6.95
CA ASP A 436 -0.58 -8.33 -7.77
C ASP A 436 -1.88 -8.15 -6.96
N ARG A 437 -1.92 -8.56 -5.67
CA ARG A 437 -3.09 -8.40 -4.80
C ARG A 437 -2.93 -7.27 -3.80
N GLN A 438 -4.04 -6.61 -3.49
CA GLN A 438 -4.23 -5.75 -2.33
C GLN A 438 -5.43 -6.27 -1.51
N LEU A 439 -5.27 -6.33 -0.19
CA LEU A 439 -6.35 -6.49 0.78
C LEU A 439 -6.49 -5.18 1.56
N VAL A 440 -7.72 -4.78 1.80
CA VAL A 440 -8.08 -3.73 2.77
C VAL A 440 -9.09 -4.33 3.74
N LEU A 441 -8.76 -4.28 5.03
CA LEU A 441 -9.61 -4.69 6.13
C LEU A 441 -9.91 -3.45 6.98
N ARG A 442 -11.12 -2.89 6.84
CA ARG A 442 -11.55 -1.67 7.56
C ARG A 442 -12.67 -2.03 8.52
N MET A 443 -12.36 -2.08 9.80
CA MET A 443 -13.21 -2.62 10.85
C MET A 443 -13.48 -1.58 11.94
N THR A 444 -14.65 -1.64 12.58
CA THR A 444 -14.98 -0.84 13.76
C THR A 444 -15.71 -1.66 14.81
N ALA A 445 -15.65 -1.23 16.08
CA ALA A 445 -16.35 -1.89 17.18
C ALA A 445 -16.61 -0.92 18.35
N PRO A 446 -17.60 -1.21 19.21
CA PRO A 446 -17.61 -0.70 20.59
C PRO A 446 -16.24 -0.93 21.27
N LEU A 447 -15.83 -0.04 22.19
CA LEU A 447 -14.48 -0.08 22.78
C LEU A 447 -14.22 -1.36 23.61
N ASP A 448 -15.26 -1.90 24.25
CA ASP A 448 -15.26 -3.20 24.95
C ASP A 448 -15.14 -4.42 24.02
N ARG A 449 -15.28 -4.20 22.70
CA ARG A 449 -15.21 -5.24 21.65
C ARG A 449 -14.03 -5.05 20.70
N ALA A 450 -13.13 -4.10 20.99
CA ALA A 450 -11.95 -3.80 20.17
C ALA A 450 -11.06 -5.02 19.91
N ASP A 451 -10.87 -5.86 20.92
CA ASP A 451 -10.00 -7.03 20.82
C ASP A 451 -10.56 -8.14 19.91
N GLU A 452 -11.87 -8.21 19.68
CA GLU A 452 -12.44 -9.15 18.68
C GLU A 452 -12.03 -8.73 17.26
N VAL A 453 -12.09 -7.44 16.95
CA VAL A 453 -11.60 -6.88 15.68
C VAL A 453 -10.11 -7.12 15.52
N ARG A 454 -9.31 -6.91 16.58
CA ARG A 454 -7.86 -7.18 16.55
C ARG A 454 -7.56 -8.66 16.34
N LYS A 455 -8.30 -9.59 16.96
CA LYS A 455 -8.15 -11.04 16.73
C LYS A 455 -8.46 -11.43 15.28
N VAL A 456 -9.51 -10.88 14.69
CA VAL A 456 -9.83 -11.07 13.25
C VAL A 456 -8.70 -10.52 12.37
N ALA A 457 -8.25 -9.28 12.62
CA ALA A 457 -7.16 -8.66 11.86
C ALA A 457 -5.83 -9.43 12.01
N ALA A 458 -5.55 -10.00 13.18
CA ALA A 458 -4.38 -10.84 13.42
C ALA A 458 -4.45 -12.17 12.65
N SER A 459 -5.61 -12.84 12.61
CA SER A 459 -5.81 -14.08 11.83
C SER A 459 -5.75 -13.83 10.32
N VAL A 460 -6.30 -12.71 9.85
CA VAL A 460 -6.16 -12.26 8.45
C VAL A 460 -4.70 -11.96 8.12
N ARG A 461 -3.99 -11.25 9.00
CA ARG A 461 -2.56 -10.96 8.85
C ARG A 461 -1.73 -12.24 8.76
N GLU A 462 -1.97 -13.19 9.66
CA GLU A 462 -1.31 -14.50 9.67
C GLU A 462 -1.49 -15.22 8.33
N ALA A 463 -2.72 -15.32 7.83
CA ALA A 463 -3.04 -15.96 6.56
C ALA A 463 -2.39 -15.26 5.35
N THR A 464 -2.34 -13.92 5.31
CA THR A 464 -1.64 -13.17 4.25
C THR A 464 -0.12 -13.17 4.36
N PHE A 465 0.46 -13.65 5.46
CA PHE A 465 1.92 -13.73 5.66
C PHE A 465 2.49 -15.10 5.27
N THR A 466 1.63 -16.09 5.02
CA THR A 466 2.00 -17.44 4.56
C THR A 466 1.97 -17.62 3.04
N ILE A 467 1.89 -16.53 2.27
CA ILE A 467 1.74 -16.48 0.80
C ILE A 467 2.80 -15.55 0.18
#